data_AF-A0A940ZAU1-F1
#
_entry.id   AF-A0A940ZAU1-F1
#
_cell.length_a   1.000
_cell.length_b   1.000
_cell.length_c   1.000
_cell.angle_alpha   90.00
_cell.angle_beta   90.00
_cell.angle_gamma   90.00
#
_symmetry.space_group_name_H-M   'P 1'
#
loop_
_entity.id
_entity.type
_entity.pdbx_description
1 polymer ?
#
loop_
_entity_poly.entity_id
_entity_poly.type
_entity_poly.pdbx_seq_one_letter_code
_entity_poly.pdbx_strand_id
1 'polypeptide(L)'
;MTAKRAILMHSKDNVATSVEEIQPGDPVQVSGGAESRALTATEAIPFGFKIALEEIPQGALIVKYGETIGKAGRTITKGTLVHVHNLEGTRARGDLERMGK
;
A
#
# COMPACT_ATOMS: atom_id res chain seq x y z
N MET A 1 16.09 -15.85 -9.50
CA MET A 1 15.81 -14.59 -8.78
C MET A 1 15.25 -14.95 -7.42
N THR A 2 15.81 -14.38 -6.34
CA THR A 2 15.31 -14.64 -4.98
C THR A 2 14.15 -13.70 -4.69
N ALA A 3 13.08 -14.20 -4.07
CA ALA A 3 11.94 -13.37 -3.70
C ALA A 3 12.34 -12.31 -2.68
N LYS A 4 11.97 -11.06 -2.95
CA LYS A 4 12.04 -9.94 -2.01
C LYS A 4 10.99 -10.08 -0.93
N ARG A 5 11.13 -9.34 0.16
CA ARG A 5 10.25 -9.49 1.32
C ARG A 5 9.49 -8.21 1.65
N ALA A 6 8.26 -8.40 2.08
CA ALA A 6 7.45 -7.36 2.72
C ALA A 6 6.65 -7.95 3.89
N ILE A 7 6.34 -7.12 4.89
CA ILE A 7 5.62 -7.51 6.09
C ILE A 7 4.16 -7.04 6.00
N LEU A 8 3.24 -7.98 6.20
CA LEU A 8 1.83 -7.73 6.47
C LEU A 8 1.65 -7.54 7.98
N MET A 9 1.04 -6.43 8.41
CA MET A 9 0.90 -6.14 9.84
C MET A 9 -0.41 -6.69 10.41
N HIS A 10 -1.46 -6.75 9.58
CA HIS A 10 -2.76 -7.26 9.97
C HIS A 10 -3.48 -7.91 8.77
N SER A 11 -4.36 -8.88 9.04
CA SER A 11 -5.11 -9.64 8.01
C SER A 11 -6.02 -8.78 7.11
N LYS A 12 -6.46 -7.64 7.65
CA LYS A 12 -7.29 -6.62 6.97
C LYS A 12 -6.48 -5.66 6.11
N ASP A 13 -5.15 -5.71 6.14
CA ASP A 13 -4.33 -4.75 5.41
C ASP A 13 -4.40 -5.04 3.90
N ASN A 14 -4.56 -3.97 3.11
CA ASN A 14 -4.44 -4.03 1.65
C ASN A 14 -3.09 -3.49 1.14
N VAL A 15 -2.18 -3.16 2.07
CA VAL A 15 -0.80 -2.77 1.79
C VAL A 15 0.16 -3.50 2.74
N ALA A 16 1.37 -3.81 2.27
CA ALA A 16 2.46 -4.36 3.10
C ALA A 16 3.64 -3.38 3.14
N THR A 17 4.55 -3.56 4.10
CA THR A 17 5.77 -2.73 4.23
C THR A 17 6.98 -3.49 3.70
N SER A 18 7.70 -2.94 2.75
CA SER A 18 8.96 -3.52 2.26
C SER A 18 10.02 -3.56 3.38
N VAL A 19 10.77 -4.65 3.47
CA VAL A 19 11.90 -4.78 4.40
C VAL A 19 13.26 -4.80 3.69
N GLU A 20 13.25 -4.56 2.39
CA GLU A 20 14.39 -4.40 1.51
C GLU A 20 13.97 -3.59 0.30
N GLU A 21 14.94 -3.18 -0.53
CA GLU A 21 14.65 -2.51 -1.80
C GLU A 21 14.11 -3.52 -2.82
N ILE A 22 13.03 -3.12 -3.50
CA ILE A 22 12.32 -3.93 -4.49
C ILE A 22 12.30 -3.17 -5.82
N GLN A 23 12.65 -3.85 -6.90
CA GLN A 23 12.63 -3.31 -8.25
C GLN A 23 11.43 -3.83 -9.06
N PRO A 24 10.99 -3.13 -10.11
CA PRO A 24 9.96 -3.63 -11.00
C PRO A 24 10.30 -5.03 -11.55
N GLY A 25 9.32 -5.93 -11.52
CA GLY A 25 9.50 -7.32 -11.95
C GLY A 25 9.99 -8.26 -10.84
N ASP A 26 10.44 -7.75 -9.68
CA ASP A 26 10.84 -8.60 -8.57
C ASP A 26 9.64 -9.40 -8.03
N PRO A 27 9.79 -10.72 -7.78
CA PRO A 27 8.84 -11.46 -6.98
C PRO A 27 8.95 -11.01 -5.51
N VAL A 28 7.82 -10.73 -4.89
CA VAL A 28 7.70 -10.27 -3.49
C VAL A 28 6.90 -11.28 -2.69
N GLN A 29 7.54 -11.83 -1.66
CA GLN A 29 6.89 -12.61 -0.62
C GLN A 29 6.42 -11.69 0.51
N VAL A 30 5.13 -11.69 0.76
CA VAL A 30 4.49 -10.95 1.84
C VAL A 30 4.13 -11.92 2.94
N SER A 31 4.56 -11.67 4.17
CA SER A 31 4.24 -12.52 5.32
C SER A 31 3.88 -11.71 6.57
N GLY A 32 3.01 -12.28 7.40
CA GLY A 32 2.59 -11.70 8.67
C GLY A 32 1.64 -12.62 9.42
N GLY A 33 1.92 -12.91 10.69
CA GLY A 33 1.15 -13.90 11.46
C GLY A 33 1.12 -15.27 10.76
N ALA A 34 -0.07 -15.82 10.55
CA ALA A 34 -0.28 -17.07 9.81
C ALA A 34 -0.48 -16.87 8.30
N GLU A 35 -0.43 -15.62 7.80
CA GLU A 35 -0.67 -15.31 6.41
C GLU A 35 0.62 -15.18 5.60
N SER A 36 0.55 -15.67 4.37
CA SER A 36 1.63 -15.61 3.39
C SER A 36 1.05 -15.45 2.00
N ARG A 37 1.53 -14.47 1.24
CA ARG A 37 1.06 -14.14 -0.12
C ARG A 37 2.24 -13.81 -1.00
N ALA A 38 2.11 -14.07 -2.30
CA ALA A 38 3.11 -13.69 -3.29
C ALA A 38 2.51 -12.72 -4.31
N LEU A 39 3.31 -11.76 -4.76
CA LEU A 39 2.99 -10.89 -5.89
C LEU A 39 4.26 -10.44 -6.61
N THR A 40 4.09 -9.72 -7.72
CA THR A 40 5.19 -9.10 -8.45
C THR A 40 5.10 -7.59 -8.28
N ALA A 41 6.23 -6.94 -8.02
CA ALA A 41 6.29 -5.49 -7.98
C ALA A 41 6.19 -4.90 -9.39
N THR A 42 5.40 -3.84 -9.55
CA THR A 42 5.22 -3.12 -10.82
C THR A 42 5.99 -1.80 -10.85
N GLU A 43 6.42 -1.32 -9.69
CA GLU A 43 7.22 -0.11 -9.50
C GLU A 43 8.38 -0.37 -8.54
N ALA A 44 9.35 0.55 -8.50
CA ALA A 44 10.38 0.53 -7.48
C ALA A 44 9.80 0.88 -6.10
N ILE A 45 10.16 0.09 -5.09
CA ILE A 45 9.65 0.24 -3.72
C ILE A 45 10.85 0.34 -2.78
N PRO A 46 11.16 1.54 -2.27
CA PRO A 46 12.23 1.74 -1.31
C PRO A 46 12.00 0.96 -0.02
N PHE A 47 13.07 0.68 0.73
CA PHE A 47 12.98 0.10 2.07
C PHE A 47 12.05 0.89 2.98
N GLY A 48 11.14 0.20 3.67
CA GLY A 48 10.19 0.80 4.62
C GLY A 48 8.94 1.42 3.98
N PHE A 49 8.82 1.41 2.64
CA PHE A 49 7.67 1.95 1.94
C PHE A 49 6.58 0.88 1.74
N LYS A 50 5.41 1.34 1.30
CA LYS A 50 4.22 0.48 1.19
C LYS A 50 4.08 -0.07 -0.22
N ILE A 51 3.79 -1.36 -0.35
CA ILE A 51 3.41 -2.04 -1.59
C ILE A 51 1.92 -2.39 -1.54
N ALA A 52 1.19 -2.14 -2.62
CA ALA A 52 -0.22 -2.54 -2.74
C ALA A 52 -0.36 -4.06 -2.91
N LEU A 53 -1.21 -4.70 -2.11
CA LEU A 53 -1.43 -6.16 -2.15
C LEU A 53 -2.53 -6.57 -3.13
N GLU A 54 -3.34 -5.61 -3.54
CA GLU A 54 -4.48 -5.74 -4.44
C GLU A 54 -4.67 -4.45 -5.24
N GLU A 55 -5.59 -4.45 -6.19
CA GLU A 55 -6.03 -3.21 -6.82
C GLU A 55 -6.89 -2.41 -5.84
N ILE A 56 -6.57 -1.12 -5.67
CA ILE A 56 -7.27 -0.19 -4.80
C ILE A 56 -7.83 0.93 -5.70
N PRO A 57 -9.14 0.91 -6.03
CA PRO A 57 -9.76 1.94 -6.85
C PRO A 57 -9.63 3.34 -6.24
N GLN A 58 -9.66 4.38 -7.07
CA GLN A 58 -9.71 5.76 -6.59
C GLN A 58 -10.84 5.96 -5.56
N GLY A 59 -10.53 6.64 -4.45
CA GLY A 59 -11.44 6.89 -3.34
C GLY A 59 -11.61 5.73 -2.36
N ALA A 60 -11.15 4.52 -2.70
CA ALA A 60 -11.20 3.37 -1.81
C ALA A 60 -10.25 3.52 -0.61
N LEU A 61 -10.57 2.85 0.48
CA LEU A 61 -9.81 2.93 1.74
C LEU A 61 -8.47 2.21 1.61
N ILE A 62 -7.42 2.83 2.11
CA ILE A 62 -6.11 2.20 2.31
C ILE A 62 -6.01 1.81 3.78
N VAL A 63 -5.80 0.52 4.04
CA VAL A 63 -5.83 -0.09 5.37
C VAL A 63 -4.45 -0.64 5.70
N LYS A 64 -3.91 -0.22 6.85
CA LYS A 64 -2.64 -0.69 7.41
C LYS A 64 -2.76 -0.80 8.93
N TYR A 65 -2.17 -1.83 9.53
CA TYR A 65 -2.32 -2.13 10.96
C TYR A 65 -3.77 -2.42 11.37
N GLY A 66 -4.60 -2.88 10.43
CA GLY A 66 -6.03 -3.12 10.63
C GLY A 66 -6.89 -1.86 10.60
N GLU A 67 -6.29 -0.69 10.39
CA GLU A 67 -6.95 0.62 10.47
C GLU A 67 -6.84 1.40 9.15
N THR A 68 -7.83 2.25 8.90
CA THR A 68 -7.80 3.14 7.73
C THR A 68 -6.74 4.22 7.92
N ILE A 69 -5.76 4.27 7.02
CA ILE A 69 -4.72 5.31 7.00
C ILE A 69 -4.98 6.41 5.99
N GLY A 70 -5.94 6.23 5.09
CA GLY A 70 -6.30 7.20 4.06
C GLY A 70 -7.21 6.61 2.99
N LYS A 71 -7.34 7.34 1.89
CA LYS A 71 -8.00 6.89 0.66
C LYS A 71 -7.03 6.96 -0.51
N ALA A 72 -7.26 6.16 -1.53
CA ALA A 72 -6.50 6.25 -2.76
C ALA A 72 -6.87 7.53 -3.52
N GLY A 73 -5.91 8.43 -3.77
CA GLY A 73 -6.14 9.66 -4.56
C GLY A 73 -6.31 9.38 -6.05
N ARG A 74 -5.84 8.21 -6.51
CA ARG A 74 -6.04 7.63 -7.85
C ARG A 74 -6.09 6.12 -7.72
N THR A 75 -6.54 5.41 -8.75
CA THR A 75 -6.46 3.94 -8.76
C THR A 75 -5.01 3.47 -8.59
N ILE A 76 -4.79 2.54 -7.66
CA ILE A 76 -3.50 1.94 -7.36
C ILE A 76 -3.58 0.47 -7.74
N THR A 77 -2.75 0.03 -8.70
CA THR A 77 -2.70 -1.37 -9.11
C THR A 77 -1.93 -2.20 -8.09
N LYS A 78 -2.22 -3.51 -8.01
CA LYS A 78 -1.44 -4.46 -7.21
C LYS A 78 0.06 -4.38 -7.57
N GLY A 79 0.93 -4.41 -6.56
CA GLY A 79 2.39 -4.36 -6.73
C GLY A 79 3.01 -2.98 -6.85
N THR A 80 2.20 -1.92 -6.75
CA THR A 80 2.61 -0.52 -6.92
C THR A 80 3.02 0.10 -5.59
N LEU A 81 3.86 1.15 -5.64
CA LEU A 81 4.23 1.95 -4.48
C LEU A 81 3.02 2.73 -3.95
N VAL A 82 2.75 2.66 -2.64
CA VAL A 82 1.72 3.47 -1.96
C VAL A 82 2.38 4.55 -1.11
N HIS A 83 2.22 5.82 -1.51
CA HIS A 83 2.85 6.97 -0.87
C HIS A 83 1.97 8.24 -1.00
N VAL A 84 2.44 9.38 -0.50
CA VAL A 84 1.65 10.63 -0.44
C VAL A 84 1.15 11.14 -1.80
N HIS A 85 1.71 10.68 -2.92
CA HIS A 85 1.26 11.08 -4.25
C HIS A 85 0.00 10.33 -4.72
N ASN A 86 -0.32 9.18 -4.11
CA ASN A 86 -1.50 8.36 -4.44
C ASN A 86 -2.31 7.96 -3.20
N LEU A 87 -1.89 8.38 -2.01
CA LEU A 87 -2.61 8.26 -0.75
C LEU A 87 -2.98 9.65 -0.25
N GLU A 88 -4.27 9.84 -0.02
CA GLU A 88 -4.82 11.03 0.59
C GLU A 88 -5.23 10.77 2.04
N GLY A 89 -4.79 11.63 2.95
CA GLY A 89 -5.24 11.61 4.34
C GLY A 89 -6.73 11.95 4.43
N THR A 90 -7.48 11.15 5.18
CA THR A 90 -8.91 11.37 5.46
C THR A 90 -9.17 12.16 6.74
N ARG A 91 -8.14 12.35 7.56
CA ARG A 91 -8.21 13.11 8.83
C ARG A 91 -7.62 14.50 8.63
N ALA A 92 -8.06 15.45 9.44
CA ALA A 92 -7.58 16.85 9.43
C ALA A 92 -7.72 17.57 8.08
N ARG A 93 -8.76 17.25 7.29
CA ARG A 93 -9.08 17.86 5.99
C ARG A 93 -10.07 19.03 6.09
N GLY A 94 -9.79 19.99 6.98
CA GLY A 94 -10.61 21.20 7.12
C GLY A 94 -10.66 22.07 5.84
N ASP A 95 -9.77 21.81 4.88
CA ASP A 95 -9.81 22.37 3.53
C ASP A 95 -11.02 21.92 2.71
N LEU A 96 -11.50 20.68 2.89
CA LEU A 96 -12.64 20.15 2.14
C LEU A 96 -13.97 20.80 2.57
N GLU A 97 -14.12 21.15 3.85
CA GLU A 97 -15.31 21.85 4.35
C GLU A 97 -15.44 23.27 3.79
N ARG A 98 -14.32 23.90 3.39
CA ARG A 98 -14.31 25.26 2.84
C ARG A 98 -14.69 25.32 1.35
N MET A 99 -14.62 24.21 0.62
CA MET A 99 -14.94 24.15 -0.82
C MET A 99 -16.43 23.87 -1.09
N GLY A 100 -17.24 23.66 -0.04
CA GLY A 100 -18.68 23.39 -0.10
C GLY A 100 -19.57 24.60 0.21
N LYS A 101 -19.06 25.83 0.15
CA LYS A 101 -19.83 27.08 0.27
C LYS A 101 -19.59 27.99 -0.92
#